data_AF-A0A9E1VAB0-F1
#
_entry.id   AF-A0A9E1VAB0-F1
#
_cell.length_a   1.000
_cell.length_b   1.000
_cell.length_c   1.000
_cell.angle_alpha   90.00
_cell.angle_beta   90.00
_cell.angle_gamma   90.00
#
_symmetry.space_group_name_H-M   'P 1'
#
loop_
_entity.id
_entity.type
_entity.pdbx_description
1 polymer ?
#
loop_
_entity_poly.entity_id
_entity_poly.type
_entity_poly.pdbx_seq_one_letter_code
_entity_poly.pdbx_strand_id
1 'polypeptide(L)' 'MSKRVTMLSVEDALAAAKSVGIRESMAPLSVYRVLLHNPDLAKAMTDLLANLLFTGKKLDVRLRELIIMR' A
#
# COMPACT_ATOMS: atom_id res chain seq x y z
N MET A 1 13.93 -4.65 22.35
CA MET A 1 12.98 -3.56 22.08
C MET A 1 12.80 -3.44 20.58
N SER A 2 11.60 -3.70 20.05
CA SER A 2 11.35 -3.61 18.61
C SER A 2 11.40 -2.14 18.17
N LYS A 3 12.30 -1.80 17.23
CA LYS A 3 12.32 -0.46 16.60
C LYS A 3 11.02 -0.31 15.81
N ARG A 4 10.11 0.52 16.31
CA ARG A 4 8.89 0.89 15.57
C ARG A 4 9.30 1.64 14.31
N VAL A 5 8.68 1.31 13.18
CA VAL A 5 8.84 2.09 11.95
C VAL A 5 8.07 3.39 12.12
N THR A 6 8.76 4.52 11.98
CA THR A 6 8.14 5.85 12.02
C THR A 6 7.37 6.08 10.73
N MET A 7 6.35 6.94 10.75
CA MET A 7 5.68 7.36 9.51
C MET A 7 6.51 8.47 8.85
N LEU A 8 6.67 8.41 7.53
CA LEU A 8 7.16 9.54 6.75
C LEU A 8 6.27 10.78 6.96
N SER A 9 6.77 11.99 6.72
CA SER A 9 5.90 13.16 6.61
C SER A 9 4.93 12.99 5.42
N VAL A 10 3.86 13.77 5.36
CA VAL A 10 2.93 13.70 4.20
C VAL A 10 3.64 14.14 2.92
N GLU A 11 4.52 15.13 3.02
CA GLU A 11 5.32 15.65 1.91
C GLU A 11 6.30 14.60 1.37
N ASP A 12 7.05 13.95 2.25
CA ASP A 12 7.97 12.87 1.88
C ASP A 12 7.24 11.68 1.28
N ALA A 13 6.07 11.35 1.83
CA ALA A 13 5.23 10.28 1.30
C ALA A 13 4.71 10.62 -0.11
N LEU A 14 4.31 11.86 -0.38
CA LEU A 14 3.91 12.28 -1.73
C LEU A 14 5.06 12.18 -2.73
N ALA A 15 6.26 12.61 -2.33
CA ALA A 15 7.46 12.51 -3.16
C ALA A 15 7.81 11.04 -3.47
N ALA A 16 7.77 10.18 -2.45
CA ALA A 16 8.04 8.75 -2.60
C ALA A 16 6.94 8.02 -3.41
N ALA A 17 5.67 8.38 -3.24
CA ALA A 17 4.57 7.80 -4.01
C ALA A 17 4.69 8.12 -5.51
N LYS A 18 5.09 9.37 -5.82
CA LYS A 18 5.29 9.82 -7.19
C LYS A 18 6.38 9.03 -7.92
N SER A 19 7.46 8.64 -7.24
CA SER A 19 8.56 7.90 -7.86
C SER A 19 8.18 6.48 -8.31
N VAL A 20 7.14 5.90 -7.71
CA VAL A 20 6.67 4.54 -8.02
C VAL A 20 5.26 4.49 -8.63
N GLY A 21 4.67 5.64 -8.96
CA GLY A 21 3.37 5.73 -9.62
C GLY A 21 2.17 5.42 -8.73
N ILE A 22 2.31 5.54 -7.40
CA ILE A 22 1.19 5.44 -6.46
C ILE A 22 0.39 6.73 -6.50
N ARG A 23 -0.95 6.63 -6.45
CA ARG A 23 -1.85 7.80 -6.50
C ARG A 23 -1.61 8.72 -5.30
N GLU A 24 -1.57 10.02 -5.53
CA GLU A 24 -1.35 11.03 -4.49
C GLU A 24 -2.37 10.96 -3.35
N SER A 25 -3.61 10.56 -3.64
CA SER A 25 -4.66 10.37 -2.61
C SER A 25 -4.34 9.26 -1.61
N MET A 26 -3.45 8.34 -1.95
CA MET A 26 -3.07 7.20 -1.10
C MET A 26 -1.86 7.50 -0.24
N ALA A 27 -0.96 8.39 -0.69
CA ALA A 27 0.29 8.69 0.01
C ALA A 27 0.12 9.22 1.46
N PRO A 28 -0.92 10.03 1.79
CA PRO A 28 -1.13 10.49 3.16
C PRO A 28 -1.61 9.41 4.14
N LEU A 29 -2.08 8.25 3.66
CA LEU A 29 -2.59 7.18 4.52
C LEU A 29 -1.46 6.62 5.39
N SER A 30 -1.74 6.38 6.68
CA SER A 30 -0.72 5.89 7.63
C SER A 30 0.02 4.63 7.14
N VAL A 31 -0.70 3.69 6.51
CA VAL A 31 -0.10 2.47 5.95
C VAL A 31 0.89 2.79 4.82
N TYR A 32 0.57 3.75 3.95
CA TYR A 32 1.44 4.17 2.85
C TYR A 32 2.63 4.98 3.35
N ARG A 33 2.44 5.85 4.34
CA ARG A 33 3.54 6.59 4.99
C ARG A 33 4.55 5.68 5.67
N VAL A 34 4.18 4.44 6.01
CA VAL A 34 5.10 3.40 6.49
C VAL A 34 5.68 2.59 5.32
N LEU A 35 4.85 2.14 4.38
CA LEU A 35 5.31 1.34 3.23
C LEU A 35 6.31 2.09 2.36
N LEU A 36 6.13 3.41 2.18
CA LEU A 36 6.95 4.26 1.32
C LEU A 36 8.38 4.50 1.83
N HIS A 37 8.72 4.03 3.04
CA HIS A 37 10.12 3.82 3.40
C HIS A 37 10.82 2.84 2.44
N ASN A 38 10.06 1.97 1.78
CA ASN A 38 10.51 1.06 0.72
C ASN A 38 9.56 1.21 -0.49
N PRO A 39 9.83 2.14 -1.43
CA PRO A 39 8.91 2.43 -2.53
C PRO A 39 8.55 1.21 -3.40
N ASP A 40 9.48 0.31 -3.68
CA ASP A 40 9.21 -0.92 -4.44
C ASP A 40 8.22 -1.84 -3.72
N LEU A 41 8.32 -1.95 -2.40
CA LEU A 41 7.38 -2.69 -1.59
C LEU A 41 5.99 -2.03 -1.61
N ALA A 42 5.94 -0.70 -1.48
CA ALA A 42 4.70 0.05 -1.56
C ALA A 42 3.99 -0.17 -2.90
N LYS A 43 4.75 -0.21 -3.99
CA LYS A 43 4.22 -0.51 -5.33
C LYS A 43 3.66 -1.92 -5.41
N ALA A 44 4.45 -2.93 -5.04
CA ALA A 44 4.02 -4.34 -5.07
C ALA A 44 2.72 -4.55 -4.26
N MET A 45 2.61 -3.88 -3.10
CA MET A 45 1.41 -3.96 -2.27
C MET A 45 0.20 -3.27 -2.89
N THR A 46 0.42 -2.13 -3.53
CA THR A 46 -0.63 -1.42 -4.27
C THR A 46 -1.16 -2.26 -5.42
N ASP A 47 -0.26 -2.91 -6.18
CA ASP A 47 -0.63 -3.77 -7.30
C ASP A 47 -1.41 -5.01 -6.84
N LEU A 48 -1.00 -5.62 -5.72
CA LEU A 48 -1.74 -6.73 -5.12
C LEU A 48 -3.15 -6.31 -4.71
N LEU A 49 -3.28 -5.19 -3.98
CA LEU A 49 -4.58 -4.68 -3.54
C LEU A 49 -5.46 -4.32 -4.74
N ALA A 50 -4.89 -3.68 -5.76
CA ALA A 50 -5.61 -3.35 -6.99
C ALA A 50 -6.14 -4.61 -7.69
N ASN A 51 -5.31 -5.66 -7.72
CA ASN A 51 -5.68 -6.95 -8.27
C ASN A 51 -6.79 -7.63 -7.46
N LEU A 52 -6.67 -7.70 -6.14
CA LEU A 52 -7.69 -8.34 -5.32
C LEU A 52 -9.02 -7.57 -5.40
N LEU A 53 -8.99 -6.24 -5.29
CA LEU A 53 -10.20 -5.43 -5.11
C LEU A 53 -10.92 -5.07 -6.41
N PHE A 54 -10.20 -4.90 -7.54
CA PHE A 54 -10.79 -4.32 -8.75
C PHE A 54 -10.70 -5.20 -10.00
N THR A 55 -9.54 -5.81 -10.28
CA THR A 55 -9.29 -6.51 -11.57
C THR A 55 -9.40 -8.04 -11.46
N GLY A 56 -9.11 -8.61 -10.30
CA GLY A 56 -9.12 -10.05 -9.98
C GLY A 56 -10.49 -10.59 -9.59
N LYS A 57 -11.53 -10.29 -10.40
CA LYS A 57 -12.92 -10.72 -10.18
C LYS A 57 -13.15 -12.24 -10.23
N LYS A 58 -12.09 -13.05 -10.37
CA LYS A 58 -12.14 -14.52 -10.32
C LYS A 58 -12.30 -15.04 -8.88
N LEU A 59 -11.89 -14.25 -7.88
CA LEU A 59 -12.14 -14.58 -6.48
C LEU A 59 -13.47 -13.99 -6.03
N ASP A 60 -14.32 -14.84 -5.45
CA ASP A 60 -15.51 -14.36 -4.75
C ASP A 60 -15.12 -13.53 -3.51
N VAL A 61 -16.11 -12.80 -2.98
CA VAL A 61 -15.91 -11.85 -1.89
C VAL A 61 -15.31 -12.50 -0.64
N ARG A 62 -15.74 -13.71 -0.27
CA ARG A 62 -15.30 -14.39 0.96
C ARG A 62 -13.86 -14.87 0.86
N LEU A 63 -13.49 -15.43 -0.28
CA LEU A 63 -12.10 -15.85 -0.52
C LEU A 63 -11.14 -14.65 -0.52
N ARG A 64 -11.58 -13.51 -1.06
CA ARG A 64 -10.78 -12.28 -1.05
C ARG A 64 -10.59 -11.73 0.37
N GLU A 65 -11.66 -11.69 1.16
CA GLU A 65 -11.59 -11.31 2.58
C GLU A 65 -10.62 -12.22 3.35
N LEU A 66 -10.70 -13.54 3.11
CA LEU A 66 -9.80 -14.50 3.75
C LEU A 66 -8.32 -14.26 3.44
N ILE A 67 -7.98 -13.90 2.20
CA ILE A 67 -6.59 -13.58 1.82
C ILE A 67 -6.11 -12.29 2.50
N ILE A 68 -6.96 -11.28 2.64
CA ILE A 68 -6.59 -9.98 3.23
C ILE A 68 -6.46 -10.08 4.76
N MET A 69 -7.26 -10.92 5.41
CA MET A 69 -7.32 -11.02 6.87
C MET A 69 -6.36 -12.06 7.47
N ARG A 70 -5.61 -12.82 6.66
CA ARG A 70 -4.73 -13.90 7.09
C ARG A 70 -3.26 -13.50 6.98
#